data_AF-A0A7S2UCW4-F1
#
_entry.id   AF-A0A7S2UCW4-F1
#
_cell.length_a   1.000
_cell.length_b   1.000
_cell.length_c   1.000
_cell.angle_alpha   90.00
_cell.angle_beta   90.00
_cell.angle_gamma   90.00
#
_symmetry.space_group_name_H-M   'P 1'
#
loop_
_entity.id
_entity.type
_entity.pdbx_description
1 polymer ?
#
loop_
_entity_poly.entity_id
_entity_poly.type
_entity_poly.pdbx_seq_one_letter_code
_entity_poly.pdbx_strand_id
1 'polypeptide(L)'
;INGHANVPQRFGSLGMWVLHQRTQYNLMKEGKDSPLTSNRCKKLESIGFTFKCRPTYLSWDQRFQELVDFKKIYGHTNVPTSSGQLGSWVNNQRTQYRLYKEGKHSLLTNDKREKLESIGFVFKCRPTGPP
;
A
#
# COMPACT_ATOMS: atom_id res chain seq x y z
N ILE A 1 -8.50 26.29 -2.91
CA ILE A 1 -9.20 25.29 -3.75
C ILE A 1 -8.29 24.06 -3.90
N ASN A 2 -8.69 22.96 -3.29
CA ASN A 2 -7.83 21.82 -2.94
C ASN A 2 -7.51 20.93 -4.15
N GLY A 3 -6.34 21.10 -4.74
CA GLY A 3 -5.81 20.29 -5.85
C GLY A 3 -5.07 19.05 -5.37
N HIS A 4 -5.77 18.10 -4.74
CA HIS A 4 -5.17 16.80 -4.46
C HIS A 4 -5.31 15.90 -5.69
N ALA A 5 -4.23 15.77 -6.47
CA ALA A 5 -4.08 14.76 -7.52
C ALA A 5 -3.92 13.35 -6.92
N ASN A 6 -4.86 12.94 -6.07
CA ASN A 6 -5.09 11.54 -5.72
C ASN A 6 -5.96 10.95 -6.82
N VAL A 7 -5.33 10.55 -7.94
CA VAL A 7 -6.02 9.70 -8.92
C VAL A 7 -6.00 8.27 -8.38
N PRO A 8 -7.14 7.72 -7.92
CA PRO A 8 -7.20 6.36 -7.42
C PRO A 8 -6.98 5.37 -8.56
N GLN A 9 -6.40 4.22 -8.25
CA GLN A 9 -6.04 3.14 -9.17
C GLN A 9 -7.26 2.36 -9.69
N ARG A 10 -8.39 3.03 -9.95
CA ARG A 10 -9.61 2.40 -10.46
C ARG A 10 -10.19 3.22 -11.62
N PHE A 11 -10.03 2.61 -12.80
CA PHE A 11 -10.71 2.83 -14.09
C PHE A 11 -10.20 3.98 -14.99
N GLY A 12 -9.66 3.60 -16.17
CA GLY A 12 -9.51 4.49 -17.34
C GLY A 12 -8.11 4.57 -17.98
N SER A 13 -8.09 5.03 -19.24
CA SER A 13 -6.90 5.37 -20.06
C SER A 13 -5.90 6.30 -19.32
N LEU A 14 -6.41 7.12 -18.41
CA LEU A 14 -5.62 8.01 -17.56
C LEU A 14 -4.74 7.24 -16.55
N GLY A 15 -5.22 6.13 -15.98
CA GLY A 15 -4.43 5.32 -15.06
C GLY A 15 -3.23 4.66 -15.74
N MET A 16 -3.42 4.16 -16.96
CA MET A 16 -2.35 3.62 -17.82
C MET A 16 -1.39 4.71 -18.28
N TRP A 17 -1.88 5.89 -18.61
CA TRP A 17 -1.06 7.03 -18.97
C TRP A 17 -0.18 7.50 -17.79
N VAL A 18 -0.74 7.58 -16.58
CA VAL A 18 0.03 7.93 -15.38
C VAL A 18 1.11 6.88 -15.08
N LEU A 19 0.80 5.59 -15.23
CA LEU A 19 1.79 4.52 -15.09
C LEU A 19 2.91 4.65 -16.13
N HIS A 20 2.56 4.87 -17.40
CA HIS A 20 3.52 5.06 -18.48
C HIS A 20 4.44 6.27 -18.21
N GLN A 21 3.87 7.41 -17.83
CA GLN A 21 4.65 8.62 -17.52
C GLN A 21 5.61 8.44 -16.35
N ARG A 22 5.24 7.64 -15.34
CA ARG A 22 6.10 7.34 -14.19
C ARG A 22 7.21 6.33 -14.54
N THR A 23 6.91 5.31 -15.34
CA THR A 23 7.92 4.38 -15.87
C THR A 23 8.98 5.14 -16.67
N GLN A 24 8.55 6.07 -17.52
CA GLN A 24 9.46 6.89 -18.33
C GLN A 24 10.34 7.80 -17.48
N TYR A 25 9.81 8.39 -16.40
CA TYR A 25 10.61 9.19 -15.48
C TYR A 25 11.68 8.38 -14.74
N ASN A 26 11.37 7.14 -14.35
CA ASN A 26 12.36 6.25 -13.72
C ASN A 26 13.49 5.87 -14.69
N LEU A 27 13.16 5.57 -15.95
CA LEU A 27 14.17 5.33 -16.99
C LEU A 27 15.09 6.54 -17.17
N MET A 28 14.53 7.75 -17.23
CA MET A 28 15.30 9.00 -17.28
C MET A 28 16.23 9.17 -16.06
N LYS A 29 15.75 8.86 -14.84
CA LYS A 29 16.58 8.93 -13.62
C LYS A 29 17.71 7.90 -13.60
N GLU A 30 17.49 6.73 -14.18
CA GLU A 30 18.49 5.68 -14.33
C GLU A 30 19.46 5.93 -15.49
N GLY A 31 19.34 7.05 -16.21
CA GLY A 31 20.17 7.40 -17.36
C GLY A 31 19.88 6.59 -18.62
N LYS A 32 18.71 5.93 -18.69
CA LYS A 32 18.25 5.14 -19.83
C LYS A 32 17.41 6.02 -20.77
N ASP A 33 17.36 5.64 -22.05
CA ASP A 33 16.58 6.35 -23.06
C ASP A 33 15.10 6.48 -22.65
N SER A 34 14.61 7.71 -22.67
CA SER A 34 13.22 8.03 -22.36
C SER A 34 12.70 9.18 -23.22
N PRO A 35 11.49 9.08 -23.81
CA PRO A 35 10.78 10.21 -24.43
C PRO A 35 10.37 11.32 -23.44
N LEU A 36 10.65 11.17 -22.14
CA LEU A 36 10.34 12.18 -21.13
C LEU A 36 11.41 13.27 -21.12
N THR A 37 11.14 14.39 -21.78
CA THR A 37 12.05 15.54 -21.78
C THR A 37 11.99 16.31 -20.44
N SER A 38 13.12 16.91 -20.03
CA SER A 38 13.22 17.73 -18.82
C SER A 38 12.13 18.82 -18.73
N ASN A 39 11.78 19.42 -19.87
CA ASN A 39 10.71 20.42 -19.95
C ASN A 39 9.30 19.84 -19.70
N ARG A 40 9.04 18.58 -20.10
CA ARG A 40 7.79 17.89 -19.82
C ARG A 40 7.68 17.52 -18.33
N CYS A 41 8.79 17.16 -17.69
CA CYS A 41 8.85 16.91 -16.25
C CYS A 41 8.48 18.16 -15.45
N LYS A 42 9.12 19.30 -15.76
CA LYS A 42 8.87 20.58 -15.08
C LYS A 42 7.41 21.04 -15.17
N LYS A 43 6.77 20.87 -16.34
CA LYS A 43 5.35 21.20 -16.54
C LYS A 43 4.40 20.30 -15.74
N LEU A 44 4.79 19.04 -15.53
CA LEU A 44 4.01 18.10 -14.74
C LEU A 44 4.21 18.39 -13.24
N GLU A 45 5.43 18.68 -12.79
CA GLU A 45 5.69 19.13 -11.41
C GLU A 45 4.94 20.42 -11.07
N SER A 46 4.86 21.39 -12.00
CA SER A 46 4.17 22.67 -11.76
C SER A 46 2.66 22.54 -11.57
N ILE A 47 2.06 21.43 -12.01
CA ILE A 47 0.64 21.11 -11.77
C ILE A 47 0.43 20.15 -10.58
N GLY A 48 1.48 19.92 -9.77
CA GLY A 48 1.44 19.04 -8.61
C GLY A 48 1.53 17.54 -8.95
N PHE A 49 1.93 17.19 -10.18
CA PHE A 49 2.08 15.79 -10.57
C PHE A 49 3.31 15.18 -9.88
N THR A 50 3.05 14.23 -8.99
CA THR A 50 4.13 13.52 -8.31
C THR A 50 4.61 12.32 -9.13
N PHE A 51 5.86 12.40 -9.58
CA PHE A 51 6.54 11.33 -10.32
C PHE A 51 6.98 10.14 -9.46
N LYS A 52 6.86 10.22 -8.13
CA LYS A 52 7.14 9.07 -7.26
C LYS A 52 6.25 7.90 -7.68
N CYS A 53 6.83 6.89 -8.30
CA CYS A 53 6.23 5.57 -8.38
C CYS A 53 5.93 5.14 -6.95
N ARG A 54 4.66 5.13 -6.56
CA ARG A 54 4.27 4.22 -5.49
C ARG A 54 4.62 2.83 -6.03
N PRO A 55 5.51 2.07 -5.38
CA PRO A 55 5.82 0.71 -5.80
C PRO A 55 4.51 -0.03 -6.05
N THR A 56 4.39 -0.72 -7.18
CA THR A 56 3.21 -1.53 -7.52
C THR A 56 2.91 -2.56 -6.42
N TYR A 57 3.94 -2.95 -5.67
CA TYR A 57 3.86 -3.74 -4.45
C TYR A 57 4.74 -3.11 -3.38
N LEU A 58 4.14 -2.60 -2.30
CA LEU A 58 4.88 -2.22 -1.10
C LEU A 58 5.34 -3.48 -0.35
N SER A 59 6.52 -3.41 0.26
CA SER A 59 7.00 -4.46 1.16
C SER A 59 6.10 -4.61 2.39
N TRP A 60 6.27 -5.71 3.13
CA TRP A 60 5.54 -5.91 4.39
C TRP A 60 5.80 -4.76 5.38
N ASP A 61 7.05 -4.33 5.55
CA ASP A 61 7.41 -3.24 6.46
C ASP A 61 6.83 -1.90 6.03
N GLN A 62 6.76 -1.62 4.73
CA GLN A 62 6.12 -0.41 4.22
C GLN A 62 4.61 -0.39 4.50
N ARG A 63 3.92 -1.54 4.36
CA ARG A 63 2.51 -1.67 4.73
C ARG A 63 2.28 -1.60 6.22
N PHE A 64 3.20 -2.15 7.00
CA PHE A 64 3.19 -2.01 8.45
C PHE A 64 3.30 -0.54 8.86
N GLN A 65 4.17 0.23 8.21
CA GLN A 65 4.27 1.68 8.47
C GLN A 65 2.97 2.42 8.11
N GLU A 66 2.33 2.10 6.98
CA GLU A 66 1.01 2.66 6.65
C GLU A 66 -0.04 2.35 7.73
N LEU A 67 -0.01 1.15 8.32
CA LEU A 67 -0.90 0.77 9.42
C LEU A 67 -0.59 1.55 10.71
N VAL A 68 0.69 1.79 11.02
CA VAL A 68 1.10 2.63 12.15
C VAL A 68 0.54 4.05 11.98
N ASP A 69 0.69 4.62 10.80
CA ASP A 69 0.20 5.97 10.50
C ASP A 69 -1.34 6.02 10.53
N PHE A 70 -2.02 4.98 10.02
CA PHE A 70 -3.46 4.83 10.17
C PHE A 70 -3.88 4.82 11.65
N LYS A 71 -3.19 4.04 12.50
CA LYS A 71 -3.49 4.01 13.94
C LYS A 71 -3.29 5.38 14.59
N LYS A 72 -2.26 6.14 14.23
CA LYS A 72 -2.03 7.50 14.77
C LYS A 72 -3.18 8.45 14.44
N ILE A 73 -3.78 8.32 13.26
CA ILE A 73 -4.88 9.19 12.80
C ILE A 73 -6.23 8.75 13.39
N TYR A 74 -6.52 7.45 13.38
CA TYR A 74 -7.86 6.93 13.70
C TYR A 74 -7.95 6.28 15.09
N GLY A 75 -6.83 6.15 15.81
CA GLY A 75 -6.75 5.54 17.15
C GLY A 75 -6.83 4.00 17.16
N HIS A 76 -7.11 3.35 16.02
CA HIS A 76 -7.30 1.91 15.94
C HIS A 76 -6.65 1.30 14.70
N THR A 77 -6.42 -0.01 14.71
CA THR A 77 -5.86 -0.78 13.59
C THR A 77 -6.93 -1.53 12.77
N ASN A 78 -8.22 -1.28 13.05
CA ASN A 78 -9.32 -1.90 12.33
C ASN A 78 -9.58 -1.22 10.98
N VAL A 79 -8.77 -1.57 9.97
CA VAL A 79 -8.92 -1.07 8.60
C VAL A 79 -9.95 -1.93 7.84
N PRO A 80 -11.04 -1.34 7.32
CA PRO A 80 -11.99 -2.06 6.45
C PRO A 80 -11.33 -2.58 5.19
N THR A 81 -11.77 -3.74 4.67
CA THR A 81 -11.29 -4.28 3.39
C THR A 81 -11.58 -3.38 2.20
N SER A 82 -12.62 -2.54 2.29
CA SER A 82 -12.95 -1.53 1.29
C SER A 82 -11.96 -0.37 1.22
N SER A 83 -11.06 -0.21 2.21
CA SER A 83 -10.04 0.84 2.26
C SER A 83 -8.82 0.55 1.35
N GLY A 84 -9.05 -0.15 0.24
CA GLY A 84 -8.05 -0.43 -0.79
C GLY A 84 -6.94 -1.39 -0.32
N GLN A 85 -5.70 -1.09 -0.73
CA GLN A 85 -4.57 -2.00 -0.56
C GLN A 85 -4.22 -2.27 0.91
N LEU A 86 -4.33 -1.26 1.78
CA LEU A 86 -4.09 -1.42 3.22
C LEU A 86 -5.15 -2.31 3.88
N GLY A 87 -6.42 -2.15 3.49
CA GLY A 87 -7.52 -3.00 3.95
C GLY A 87 -7.34 -4.47 3.55
N SER A 88 -7.01 -4.72 2.29
CA SER A 88 -6.67 -6.07 1.80
C SER A 88 -5.46 -6.64 2.53
N TRP A 89 -4.43 -5.84 2.79
CA TRP A 89 -3.23 -6.27 3.50
C TRP A 89 -3.52 -6.64 4.97
N VAL A 90 -4.33 -5.84 5.68
CA VAL A 90 -4.79 -6.12 7.05
C VAL A 90 -5.59 -7.43 7.10
N ASN A 91 -6.48 -7.63 6.13
CA ASN A 91 -7.24 -8.88 6.04
C ASN A 91 -6.33 -10.09 5.79
N ASN A 92 -5.31 -9.94 4.93
CA ASN A 92 -4.31 -10.98 4.74
C ASN A 92 -3.56 -11.29 6.04
N GLN A 93 -3.18 -10.30 6.86
CA GLN A 93 -2.50 -10.57 8.15
C GLN A 93 -3.40 -11.41 9.09
N ARG A 94 -4.70 -11.13 9.13
CA ARG A 94 -5.68 -11.93 9.90
C ARG A 94 -5.77 -13.37 9.38
N THR A 95 -5.80 -13.56 8.06
CA THR A 95 -5.78 -14.90 7.44
C THR A 95 -4.50 -15.68 7.76
N GLN A 96 -3.34 -15.04 7.65
CA GLN A 96 -2.04 -15.66 7.96
C GLN A 96 -1.93 -16.04 9.45
N TYR A 97 -2.48 -15.22 10.34
CA TYR A 97 -2.55 -15.54 11.77
C TYR A 97 -3.45 -16.76 12.04
N ARG A 98 -4.60 -16.87 11.37
CA ARG A 98 -5.45 -18.07 11.48
C ARG A 98 -4.71 -19.33 11.02
N LEU A 99 -4.04 -19.29 9.86
CA LEU A 99 -3.24 -20.42 9.37
C LEU A 99 -2.15 -20.81 10.37
N TYR A 100 -1.46 -19.81 10.95
CA TYR A 100 -0.48 -20.04 12.00
C TYR A 100 -1.09 -20.75 13.23
N LYS A 101 -2.26 -20.30 13.69
CA LYS A 101 -2.98 -20.91 14.83
C LYS A 101 -3.47 -22.34 14.55
N GLU A 102 -3.81 -22.65 13.30
CA GLU A 102 -4.23 -23.98 12.86
C GLU A 102 -3.04 -24.92 12.59
N GLY A 103 -1.79 -24.48 12.80
CA GLY A 103 -0.59 -25.26 12.49
C GLY A 103 -0.35 -25.46 10.99
N LYS A 104 -1.03 -24.68 10.14
CA LYS A 104 -0.86 -24.69 8.68
C LYS A 104 0.29 -23.77 8.28
N HIS A 105 0.79 -23.99 7.06
CA HIS A 105 1.81 -23.12 6.48
C HIS A 105 1.32 -21.65 6.45
N SER A 106 2.11 -20.76 7.05
CA SER A 106 1.81 -19.33 7.19
C SER A 106 3.05 -18.48 6.91
N LEU A 107 2.85 -17.35 6.24
CA LEU A 107 3.88 -16.34 5.99
C LEU A 107 4.06 -15.36 7.17
N LEU A 108 3.28 -15.55 8.24
CA LEU A 108 3.39 -14.77 9.46
C LEU A 108 4.51 -15.34 10.36
N THR A 109 5.70 -14.80 10.20
CA THR A 109 6.83 -15.06 11.11
C THR A 109 6.56 -14.49 12.49
N ASN A 110 7.30 -14.97 13.51
CA ASN A 110 7.20 -14.45 14.87
C ASN A 110 7.50 -12.94 14.91
N ASP A 111 8.55 -12.48 14.25
CA ASP A 111 8.91 -11.05 14.18
C ASP A 111 7.78 -10.18 13.62
N LYS A 112 7.09 -10.64 12.57
CA LYS A 112 5.96 -9.92 11.97
C LYS A 112 4.76 -9.86 12.93
N ARG A 113 4.54 -10.95 13.68
CA ARG A 113 3.50 -11.00 14.71
C ARG A 113 3.81 -10.03 15.84
N GLU A 114 5.02 -10.08 16.39
CA GLU A 114 5.44 -9.19 17.48
C GLU A 114 5.35 -7.72 17.08
N LYS A 115 5.76 -7.37 15.85
CA LYS A 115 5.56 -6.02 15.30
C LYS A 115 4.09 -5.61 15.29
N LEU A 116 3.19 -6.47 14.81
CA LEU A 116 1.75 -6.20 14.81
C LEU A 116 1.17 -6.10 16.24
N GLU A 117 1.60 -6.96 17.16
CA GLU A 117 1.17 -6.94 18.56
C GLU A 117 1.64 -5.65 19.28
N SER A 118 2.87 -5.18 19.00
CA SER A 118 3.42 -3.94 19.57
C SER A 118 2.57 -2.71 19.29
N ILE A 119 1.82 -2.72 18.18
CA ILE A 119 0.92 -1.63 17.80
C ILE A 119 -0.54 -1.91 18.19
N GLY A 120 -0.80 -2.94 19.00
CA GLY A 120 -2.15 -3.33 19.43
C GLY A 120 -3.02 -3.81 18.26
N PHE A 121 -2.41 -4.50 17.28
CA PHE A 121 -3.17 -5.06 16.16
C PHE A 121 -4.10 -6.18 16.65
N VAL A 122 -5.39 -6.04 16.36
CA VAL A 122 -6.37 -7.06 16.76
C VAL A 122 -6.49 -8.11 15.64
N PHE A 123 -5.92 -9.29 15.88
CA PHE A 123 -5.94 -10.41 14.94
C PHE A 123 -7.32 -11.06 14.76
N LYS A 124 -8.29 -10.76 15.64
CA LYS A 124 -9.66 -11.32 15.70
C LYS A 124 -9.78 -12.69 14.99
N CYS A 125 -9.34 -13.74 15.65
CA CYS A 125 -9.88 -15.07 15.35
C CYS A 125 -11.35 -15.05 15.78
N ARG A 126 -12.30 -15.06 14.83
CA ARG A 126 -13.64 -15.54 15.21
C ARG A 126 -13.44 -17.01 15.61
N PRO A 127 -13.81 -17.42 16.82
CA PRO A 127 -13.83 -18.83 17.14
C PRO A 127 -14.85 -19.49 16.21
N THR A 128 -14.39 -20.39 15.35
CA THR A 128 -15.28 -21.36 14.70
C THR A 128 -15.46 -22.51 15.70
N GLY A 129 -16.31 -22.28 16.70
CA GLY A 129 -16.90 -23.34 17.53
C GLY A 129 -18.40 -23.38 17.24
N PRO A 130 -19.04 -24.57 17.16
CA PRO A 130 -20.48 -24.64 16.95
C PRO A 130 -21.23 -24.10 18.19
N PRO A 131 -22.46 -23.59 18.00
CA PRO A 131 -23.38 -23.27 19.10
C PRO A 131 -23.78 -24.52 19.90
#